data_AF-A9KN18-F1
#
_entry.id   AF-A9KN18-F1
#
_cell.length_a   1.000
_cell.length_b   1.000
_cell.length_c   1.000
_cell.angle_alpha   90.00
_cell.angle_beta   90.00
_cell.angle_gamma   90.00
#
_symmetry.space_group_name_H-M   'P 1'
#
loop_
_entity.id
_entity.type
_entity.pdbx_description
1 polymer ?
#
loop_
_entity_poly.entity_id
_entity_poly.type
_entity_poly.pdbx_seq_one_letter_code
_entity_poly.pdbx_strand_id
1 'polypeptide(L)'
;MERLDVRNHTKKHMEIAKKAASGLYPNKRVARIGSIIGMGLGVILIIVGILGIIQSAVFGLGSLIAGAATCISNGFNLKRIKGKN
;
A
#
# COMPACT_ATOMS: atom_id res chain seq x y z
N MET A 1 -25.94 -18.91 -14.63
CA MET A 1 -24.76 -18.02 -14.74
C MET A 1 -25.27 -16.61 -14.99
N GLU A 2 -25.05 -15.70 -14.05
CA GLU A 2 -25.38 -14.28 -14.20
C GLU A 2 -24.54 -13.70 -15.34
N ARG A 3 -25.17 -13.07 -16.34
CA ARG A 3 -24.45 -12.48 -17.47
C ARG A 3 -23.71 -11.25 -16.95
N LEU A 4 -22.38 -11.33 -16.87
CA LEU A 4 -21.53 -10.18 -16.53
C LEU A 4 -21.76 -9.07 -17.58
N ASP A 5 -22.54 -8.06 -17.20
CA ASP A 5 -22.71 -6.86 -18.03
C ASP A 5 -21.44 -6.02 -17.93
N VAL A 6 -20.56 -6.22 -18.91
CA VAL A 6 -19.25 -5.57 -19.04
C VAL A 6 -19.37 -4.05 -18.90
N ARG A 7 -20.48 -3.45 -19.39
CA ARG A 7 -20.72 -2.01 -19.38
C ARG A 7 -20.94 -1.48 -17.96
N ASN A 8 -21.64 -2.24 -17.12
CA ASN A 8 -21.86 -1.89 -15.71
C ASN A 8 -20.59 -2.06 -14.87
N HIS A 9 -19.79 -3.09 -15.16
CA HIS A 9 -18.48 -3.26 -14.53
C HIS A 9 -17.54 -2.09 -14.82
N THR A 10 -17.40 -1.70 -16.10
CA THR A 10 -16.53 -0.58 -16.48
C THR A 10 -16.97 0.73 -15.84
N LYS A 11 -18.29 1.03 -15.81
CA LYS A 11 -18.81 2.23 -15.13
C LYS A 11 -18.46 2.26 -13.65
N LYS A 12 -18.62 1.15 -12.94
CA LYS A 12 -18.31 1.04 -11.50
C LYS A 12 -16.83 1.30 -11.22
N HIS A 13 -15.92 0.70 -11.99
CA HIS A 13 -14.48 0.91 -11.84
C HIS A 13 -14.05 2.34 -12.19
N MET A 14 -14.66 2.93 -13.22
CA MET A 14 -14.44 4.33 -13.60
C MET A 14 -14.85 5.29 -12.48
N GLU A 15 -15.97 5.02 -11.81
CA GLU A 15 -16.45 5.84 -10.70
C GLU A 15 -15.56 5.74 -9.47
N ILE A 16 -15.04 4.54 -9.16
CA ILE A 16 -14.04 4.32 -8.11
C ILE A 16 -12.75 5.07 -8.44
N ALA A 17 -12.28 5.01 -9.68
CA ALA A 17 -11.09 5.72 -10.14
C ALA A 17 -11.27 7.25 -10.02
N LYS A 18 -12.45 7.79 -10.39
CA LYS A 18 -12.78 9.21 -10.18
C LYS A 18 -12.78 9.58 -8.70
N LYS A 19 -13.37 8.77 -7.82
CA LYS A 19 -13.36 9.01 -6.37
C LYS A 19 -11.95 8.88 -5.77
N ALA A 20 -11.10 8.03 -6.34
CA ALA A 20 -9.69 7.92 -5.95
C ALA A 20 -8.89 9.16 -6.38
N ALA A 21 -9.11 9.63 -7.62
CA ALA A 21 -8.51 10.84 -8.15
C ALA A 21 -8.93 12.09 -7.34
N SER A 22 -10.18 12.17 -6.90
CA SER A 22 -10.66 13.26 -6.02
C SER A 22 -10.22 13.11 -4.56
N GLY A 23 -9.55 12.01 -4.19
CA GLY A 23 -9.12 11.72 -2.83
C GLY A 23 -10.26 11.39 -1.86
N LEU A 24 -11.44 11.03 -2.37
CA LEU A 24 -12.61 10.56 -1.63
C LEU A 24 -12.62 9.03 -1.45
N TYR A 25 -11.77 8.31 -2.19
CA TYR A 25 -11.64 6.86 -2.10
C TYR A 25 -10.16 6.43 -2.04
N PRO A 26 -9.77 5.44 -1.22
CA PRO A 26 -10.62 4.77 -0.22
C PRO A 26 -10.96 5.69 0.96
N ASN A 27 -11.96 5.30 1.76
CA ASN A 27 -12.31 6.02 3.00
C ASN A 27 -11.05 6.23 3.86
N LYS A 28 -10.85 7.43 4.43
CA LYS A 28 -9.71 7.79 5.30
C LYS A 28 -9.41 6.71 6.36
N ARG A 29 -10.45 6.06 6.92
CA ARG A 29 -10.29 4.97 7.90
C ARG A 29 -9.61 3.75 7.29
N VAL A 30 -10.08 3.29 6.12
CA VAL A 30 -9.51 2.15 5.40
C VAL A 30 -8.09 2.44 4.96
N ALA A 31 -7.84 3.64 4.42
CA ALA A 31 -6.50 4.07 4.01
C ALA A 31 -5.51 4.12 5.20
N ARG A 32 -5.97 4.59 6.37
CA ARG A 32 -5.18 4.60 7.60
C ARG A 32 -4.83 3.19 8.07
N ILE A 33 -5.82 2.29 8.15
CA ILE A 33 -5.60 0.89 8.56
C ILE A 33 -4.63 0.19 7.60
N GLY A 34 -4.87 0.32 6.28
CA GLY A 34 -3.98 -0.25 5.27
C GLY A 34 -2.55 0.25 5.39
N SER A 35 -2.36 1.55 5.67
CA SER A 35 -1.02 2.11 5.83
C SER A 35 -0.32 1.66 7.13
N ILE A 36 -1.07 1.42 8.22
CA ILE A 36 -0.53 0.85 9.46
C ILE A 36 -0.04 -0.58 9.22
N ILE A 37 -0.84 -1.41 8.56
CA ILE A 37 -0.47 -2.78 8.20
C ILE A 37 0.75 -2.77 7.26
N GLY A 38 0.75 -1.88 6.27
CA GLY A 38 1.85 -1.70 5.33
C GLY A 38 3.16 -1.33 6.02
N MET A 39 3.15 -0.44 7.01
CA MET A 39 4.34 -0.16 7.83
C MET A 39 4.80 -1.41 8.60
N GLY A 40 3.89 -2.17 9.19
CA GLY A 40 4.23 -3.41 9.89
C GLY A 40 4.95 -4.42 8.98
N LEU A 41 4.43 -4.64 7.78
CA LEU A 41 5.07 -5.49 6.77
C LEU A 41 6.42 -4.92 6.30
N GLY A 42 6.53 -3.61 6.15
CA GLY A 42 7.78 -2.93 5.81
C GLY A 42 8.87 -3.16 6.86
N VAL A 43 8.54 -3.11 8.16
CA VAL A 43 9.48 -3.41 9.25
C VAL A 43 9.93 -4.88 9.20
N ILE A 44 9.01 -5.81 8.96
CA ILE A 44 9.35 -7.24 8.82
C ILE A 44 10.34 -7.44 7.65
N LEU A 45 10.08 -6.81 6.50
CA LEU A 45 10.97 -6.86 5.33
C LEU A 45 12.36 -6.29 5.62
N ILE A 46 12.45 -5.21 6.41
CA ILE A 46 13.74 -4.65 6.85
C ILE A 46 14.49 -5.67 7.72
N ILE A 47 13.83 -6.29 8.69
CA ILE A 47 14.44 -7.30 9.57
C ILE A 47 14.94 -8.49 8.74
N VAL A 48 14.11 -9.03 7.84
CA VAL A 48 14.50 -10.13 6.94
C VAL A 48 15.66 -9.71 6.03
N GLY A 49 15.66 -8.47 5.53
CA GLY A 49 16.74 -7.91 4.74
C GLY A 49 18.07 -7.86 5.50
N ILE A 50 18.05 -7.39 6.75
CA ILE A 50 19.24 -7.37 7.63
C ILE A 50 19.75 -8.79 7.86
N LEU A 51 18.88 -9.73 8.21
CA LEU A 51 19.26 -11.14 8.42
C LEU A 51 19.82 -11.78 7.14
N GLY A 52 19.27 -11.44 5.99
CA GLY A 52 19.76 -11.89 4.68
C GLY A 52 21.14 -11.32 4.36
N ILE A 53 21.39 -10.04 4.65
CA ILE A 53 22.71 -9.40 4.44
C ILE A 53 23.75 -10.04 5.36
N ILE A 54 23.43 -10.30 6.63
CA ILE A 54 24.33 -10.98 7.58
C ILE A 54 24.73 -12.37 7.05
N GLN A 55 23.80 -13.07 6.39
CA GLN A 55 24.04 -14.37 5.77
C GLN A 55 24.62 -14.29 4.34
N SER A 56 24.99 -13.10 3.87
CA SER A 56 25.48 -12.85 2.49
C SER A 56 24.52 -13.33 1.40
N ALA A 57 23.22 -13.36 1.70
CA ALA A 57 22.18 -13.75 0.76
C ALA A 57 21.81 -12.58 -0.17
N VAL A 58 21.77 -12.86 -1.48
CA VAL A 58 21.49 -11.86 -2.53
C VAL A 58 20.14 -11.17 -2.33
N PHE A 59 19.14 -11.87 -1.76
CA PHE A 59 17.84 -11.29 -1.48
C PHE A 59 17.84 -10.26 -0.35
N GLY A 60 18.87 -10.23 0.50
CA GLY A 60 18.91 -9.37 1.69
C GLY A 60 18.84 -7.88 1.35
N LEU A 61 19.62 -7.44 0.36
CA LEU A 61 19.58 -6.07 -0.16
C LEU A 61 18.23 -5.71 -0.78
N GLY A 62 17.64 -6.64 -1.56
CA GLY A 62 16.33 -6.46 -2.17
C GLY A 62 15.21 -6.31 -1.13
N SER A 63 15.20 -7.17 -0.11
CA SER A 63 14.24 -7.10 1.00
C SER A 63 14.39 -5.82 1.80
N LEU A 64 15.63 -5.35 2.03
CA LEU A 64 15.90 -4.11 2.77
C LEU A 64 15.35 -2.89 2.01
N ILE A 65 15.62 -2.78 0.71
CA ILE A 65 15.14 -1.68 -0.14
C ILE A 65 13.61 -1.71 -0.22
N ALA A 66 13.02 -2.88 -0.43
CA ALA A 66 11.57 -3.05 -0.47
C ALA A 66 10.90 -2.66 0.85
N GLY A 67 11.47 -3.09 1.98
CA GLY A 67 11.00 -2.73 3.31
C GLY A 67 11.08 -1.22 3.57
N ALA A 68 12.22 -0.59 3.24
CA ALA A 68 12.40 0.85 3.37
C ALA A 68 11.40 1.65 2.52
N ALA A 69 11.25 1.30 1.24
CA ALA A 69 10.29 1.95 0.34
C ALA A 69 8.84 1.79 0.81
N THR A 70 8.50 0.61 1.36
CA THR A 70 7.18 0.32 1.94
C THR A 70 6.93 1.19 3.18
N CYS A 71 7.87 1.28 4.10
CA CYS A 71 7.74 2.13 5.29
C CYS A 71 7.59 3.62 4.92
N ILE A 72 8.43 4.11 4.00
CA ILE A 72 8.41 5.50 3.56
C ILE A 72 7.06 5.84 2.91
N SER A 73 6.63 5.07 1.91
CA SER A 73 5.39 5.33 1.18
C SER A 73 4.16 5.33 2.10
N ASN A 74 4.06 4.36 3.01
CA ASN A 74 2.95 4.28 3.96
C ASN A 74 3.02 5.38 5.02
N GLY A 75 4.21 5.77 5.47
CA GLY A 75 4.42 6.89 6.38
C GLY A 75 3.98 8.23 5.79
N PHE A 76 4.35 8.50 4.53
CA PHE A 76 3.86 9.68 3.79
C PHE A 76 2.34 9.66 3.64
N ASN A 77 1.75 8.50 3.35
CA ASN A 77 0.31 8.37 3.19
C ASN A 77 -0.44 8.65 4.52
N LEU A 78 0.07 8.14 5.64
CA LEU A 78 -0.47 8.45 6.98
C LEU A 78 -0.38 9.93 7.32
N LYS A 79 0.75 10.58 7.00
CA LYS A 79 0.92 12.03 7.20
C LYS A 79 -0.07 12.84 6.37
N ARG A 80 -0.29 12.46 5.10
CA ARG A 80 -1.28 13.08 4.20
C ARG A 80 -2.71 12.92 4.73
N ILE A 81 -3.08 11.74 5.23
CA ILE A 81 -4.41 11.49 5.79
C ILE A 81 -4.62 12.29 7.08
N LYS A 82 -3.59 12.41 7.93
CA LYS A 82 -3.66 13.14 9.20
C LYS A 82 -3.75 14.67 8.99
N GLY A 83 -3.08 15.22 7.98
CA GLY A 83 -3.17 16.65 7.64
C GLY A 83 -4.44 17.09 6.92
N LYS A 84 -5.30 16.15 6.50
CA LYS A 84 -6.63 16.43 5.92
C LYS A 84 -7.76 16.39 6.96
N ASN A 85 -7.44 16.26 8.25
CA ASN A 85 -8.39 16.28 9.35
C ASN A 85 -8.46 17.66 9.98
#